data_AF-A0A7Z7FR50-F1
#
_entry.id   AF-A0A7Z7FR50-F1
#
_cell.length_a   1.000
_cell.length_b   1.000
_cell.length_c   1.000
_cell.angle_alpha   90.00
_cell.angle_beta   90.00
_cell.angle_gamma   90.00
#
_symmetry.space_group_name_H-M   'P 1'
#
loop_
_entity.id
_entity.type
_entity.pdbx_description
1 polymer ?
#
loop_
_entity_poly.entity_id
_entity_poly.type
_entity_poly.pdbx_seq_one_letter_code
_entity_poly.pdbx_strand_id
1 'polypeptide(L)'
;MSLSADMPKRVPTNATIKIAYYWGLERCSLFPDEGRWYFVLPTAAQKGMRIVKNAISLAVFFALTVSSSSSQAKEPKFSTRLIISVDEPLTKEGGAVIISGRKVSDDEWRALAADSGPGDAREKAFHISVSSPASIVDFVYPESGTYSFKFQSLPGSNAAPLKTREVLTGSAEVADPETKEQVSWPSMSVIYVESATYNEGWARIFASTFDLAFNSEDKAAVSIERFPAGRVLSLSQSAIVTFVRDSK
;
A
#
# COMPACT_ATOMS: atom_id res chain seq x y z
N MET A 1 11.44 -43.65 -23.04
CA MET A 1 12.39 -42.52 -23.18
C MET A 1 12.17 -41.64 -21.96
N SER A 2 13.16 -41.48 -21.08
CA SER A 2 13.00 -40.74 -19.81
C SER A 2 13.44 -39.30 -20.01
N LEU A 3 12.56 -38.33 -19.76
CA LEU A 3 12.89 -36.90 -19.69
C LEU A 3 12.94 -36.52 -18.21
N SER A 4 14.08 -35.99 -17.76
CA SER A 4 14.26 -35.49 -16.39
C SER A 4 14.26 -33.96 -16.44
N ALA A 5 13.47 -33.32 -15.58
CA ALA A 5 13.51 -31.87 -15.37
C ALA A 5 13.64 -31.61 -13.86
N ASP A 6 14.58 -30.74 -13.48
CA ASP A 6 14.71 -30.28 -12.09
C ASP A 6 13.60 -29.30 -11.76
N MET A 7 12.86 -29.58 -10.69
CA MET A 7 11.80 -28.72 -10.16
C MET A 7 12.11 -28.28 -8.71
N PRO A 8 11.61 -27.10 -8.27
CA PRO A 8 11.86 -26.59 -6.92
C PRO A 8 11.24 -27.48 -5.82
N LYS A 9 11.97 -27.61 -4.71
CA LYS A 9 11.76 -28.59 -3.61
C LYS A 9 10.47 -28.48 -2.78
N ARG A 10 9.48 -27.66 -3.16
CA ARG A 10 8.16 -27.63 -2.49
C ARG A 10 7.05 -27.32 -3.49
N VAL A 11 6.20 -28.32 -3.73
CA VAL A 11 4.89 -28.18 -4.36
C VAL A 11 3.85 -28.69 -3.36
N PRO A 12 2.75 -27.95 -3.08
CA PRO A 12 1.72 -28.41 -2.16
C PRO A 12 0.99 -29.65 -2.71
N THR A 13 0.62 -30.57 -1.81
CA THR A 13 0.17 -31.95 -2.06
C THR A 13 -1.13 -32.10 -2.88
N ASN A 14 -1.74 -31.00 -3.35
CA ASN A 14 -2.97 -31.00 -4.15
C ASN A 14 -2.81 -30.27 -5.49
N ALA A 15 -1.62 -30.27 -6.09
CA ALA A 15 -1.42 -29.76 -7.45
C ALA A 15 -1.93 -30.75 -8.50
N THR A 16 -3.03 -30.42 -9.19
CA THR A 16 -3.45 -31.14 -10.39
C THR A 16 -2.78 -30.50 -11.60
N ILE A 17 -1.74 -31.15 -12.16
CA ILE A 17 -1.06 -30.69 -13.38
C ILE A 17 -1.80 -31.27 -14.59
N LYS A 18 -2.46 -30.41 -15.38
CA LYS A 18 -3.02 -30.81 -16.69
C LYS A 18 -2.01 -30.50 -17.78
N ILE A 19 -1.36 -31.53 -18.31
CA ILE A 19 -0.54 -31.44 -19.51
C ILE A 19 -1.48 -31.59 -20.71
N ALA A 20 -1.66 -30.53 -21.50
CA ALA A 20 -2.41 -30.61 -22.74
C ALA A 20 -1.49 -31.12 -23.86
N TYR A 21 -1.65 -32.39 -24.27
CA TYR A 21 -1.14 -32.85 -25.55
C TYR A 21 -2.17 -32.54 -26.64
N TYR A 22 -1.72 -31.90 -27.71
CA TYR A 22 -2.46 -31.89 -28.96
C TYR A 22 -2.59 -33.37 -29.40
N TRP A 23 -3.84 -33.83 -29.57
CA TRP A 23 -4.29 -35.18 -29.91
C TRP A 23 -4.49 -36.16 -28.72
N GLY A 24 -5.72 -36.21 -28.20
CA GLY A 24 -6.29 -37.39 -27.53
C GLY A 24 -6.10 -37.46 -26.02
N LEU A 25 -7.21 -37.34 -25.28
CA LEU A 25 -7.32 -37.50 -23.82
C LEU A 25 -6.98 -38.93 -23.37
N GLU A 26 -5.91 -39.13 -22.60
CA GLU A 26 -5.85 -40.17 -21.54
C GLU A 26 -4.96 -39.71 -20.36
N ARG A 27 -5.36 -40.10 -19.14
CA ARG A 27 -4.76 -39.65 -17.87
C ARG A 27 -3.37 -40.29 -17.67
N CYS A 28 -2.34 -39.49 -17.45
CA CYS A 28 -1.05 -39.97 -16.96
C CYS A 28 -1.07 -40.09 -15.43
N SER A 29 -0.57 -41.21 -14.90
CA SER A 29 -0.41 -41.44 -13.46
C SER A 29 1.01 -41.06 -13.02
N LEU A 30 1.11 -40.28 -11.95
CA LEU A 30 2.38 -39.91 -11.31
C LEU A 30 2.73 -40.96 -10.24
N PHE A 31 3.94 -41.51 -10.27
CA PHE A 31 4.47 -42.33 -9.18
C PHE A 31 5.71 -41.66 -8.59
N PRO A 32 5.76 -41.46 -7.26
CA PRO A 32 6.96 -40.98 -6.59
C PRO A 32 7.92 -42.16 -6.34
N ASP A 33 9.16 -42.05 -6.80
CA ASP A 33 10.26 -42.89 -6.34
C ASP A 33 11.52 -42.03 -6.19
N GLU A 34 12.15 -42.10 -5.01
CA GLU A 34 13.41 -41.43 -4.63
C GLU A 34 13.74 -40.10 -5.33
N GLY A 35 12.86 -39.11 -5.22
CA GLY A 35 13.12 -37.74 -5.65
C GLY A 35 13.15 -37.51 -7.16
N ARG A 36 12.70 -38.46 -7.98
CA ARG A 36 12.47 -38.27 -9.42
C ARG A 36 11.05 -38.65 -9.82
N TRP A 37 10.49 -37.89 -10.75
CA TRP A 37 9.19 -38.16 -11.34
C TRP A 37 9.37 -38.84 -12.69
N TYR A 38 8.71 -39.99 -12.89
CA TYR A 38 8.75 -40.73 -14.14
C TYR A 38 7.39 -40.66 -14.84
N PHE A 39 7.43 -40.55 -16.17
CA PHE A 39 6.27 -40.77 -17.04
C PHE A 39 6.37 -42.16 -17.65
N VAL A 40 5.37 -43.00 -17.40
CA VAL A 40 5.23 -44.29 -18.09
C VAL A 40 4.17 -44.13 -19.17
N LEU A 41 4.58 -44.27 -20.43
CA LEU A 41 3.64 -44.34 -21.56
C LEU A 41 3.08 -45.76 -21.67
N PRO A 42 1.77 -45.93 -21.91
CA PRO A 42 1.20 -47.26 -22.14
C PRO A 42 1.69 -47.87 -23.45
N THR A 43 1.91 -49.19 -23.43
CA THR A 43 2.54 -50.00 -24.49
C THR A 43 1.81 -49.96 -25.84
N ALA A 44 0.58 -49.44 -25.89
CA ALA A 44 -0.20 -49.29 -27.12
C ALA A 44 0.32 -48.18 -28.06
N ALA A 45 1.18 -47.27 -27.59
CA ALA A 45 1.75 -46.18 -28.39
C ALA A 45 3.17 -46.46 -28.94
N GLN A 46 3.67 -47.71 -28.89
CA GLN A 46 4.98 -48.06 -29.47
C GLN A 46 4.90 -48.60 -30.91
N LYS A 47 3.71 -48.81 -31.46
CA LYS A 47 3.53 -49.39 -32.79
C LYS A 47 3.40 -48.32 -33.87
N GLY A 48 4.36 -47.41 -33.95
CA GLY A 48 4.27 -46.33 -34.94
C GLY A 48 5.40 -45.30 -34.95
N MET A 49 6.62 -45.61 -34.52
CA MET A 49 7.72 -44.66 -34.67
C MET A 49 9.07 -45.36 -34.87
N ARG A 50 9.23 -45.96 -36.06
CA ARG A 50 10.57 -46.25 -36.60
C ARG A 50 11.14 -44.95 -37.17
N ILE A 51 12.19 -44.47 -36.52
CA ILE A 51 13.39 -43.88 -37.14
C ILE A 51 13.12 -42.72 -38.12
N VAL A 52 13.32 -41.47 -37.67
CA VAL A 52 14.23 -40.54 -38.34
C VAL A 52 14.94 -39.68 -37.29
N LYS A 53 16.26 -39.85 -37.20
CA LYS A 53 17.19 -38.94 -36.54
C LYS A 53 17.13 -37.60 -37.28
N ASN A 54 16.74 -36.52 -36.62
CA ASN A 54 17.33 -35.19 -36.74
C ASN A 54 16.54 -34.20 -35.87
N ALA A 55 17.27 -33.25 -35.28
CA ALA A 55 16.83 -32.33 -34.26
C ALA A 55 15.50 -31.63 -34.59
N ILE A 56 14.46 -31.95 -33.82
CA ILE A 56 13.27 -31.09 -33.71
C ILE A 56 13.44 -30.34 -32.40
N SER A 57 13.93 -29.10 -32.50
CA SER A 57 13.95 -28.17 -31.38
C SER A 57 12.49 -27.77 -31.11
N LEU A 58 11.83 -28.45 -30.17
CA LEU A 58 10.46 -28.17 -29.80
C LEU A 58 10.46 -26.98 -28.83
N ALA A 59 10.19 -25.78 -29.36
CA ALA A 59 9.99 -24.59 -28.55
C ALA A 59 8.73 -24.76 -27.69
N VAL A 60 8.91 -25.04 -26.40
CA VAL A 60 7.82 -25.04 -25.43
C VAL A 60 7.49 -23.58 -25.11
N PHE A 61 6.45 -23.05 -25.76
CA PHE A 61 5.84 -21.79 -25.34
C PHE A 61 5.08 -22.03 -24.03
N PHE A 62 5.70 -21.67 -22.91
CA PHE A 62 4.98 -21.51 -21.65
C PHE A 62 4.10 -20.26 -21.76
N ALA A 63 2.87 -20.43 -22.23
CA ALA A 63 1.82 -19.47 -21.94
C ALA A 63 1.50 -19.57 -20.44
N LEU A 64 2.20 -18.79 -19.62
CA LEU A 64 1.76 -18.49 -18.25
C LEU A 64 0.45 -17.70 -18.37
N THR A 65 -0.67 -18.42 -18.44
CA THR A 65 -1.94 -17.82 -18.08
C THR A 65 -1.90 -17.61 -16.58
N VAL A 66 -1.46 -16.41 -16.18
CA VAL A 66 -1.75 -15.89 -14.85
C VAL A 66 -3.27 -15.89 -14.78
N SER A 67 -3.81 -16.92 -14.14
CA SER A 67 -5.18 -16.89 -13.68
C SER A 67 -5.18 -15.78 -12.65
N SER A 68 -5.53 -14.58 -13.09
CA SER A 68 -6.01 -13.53 -12.22
C SER A 68 -7.20 -14.14 -11.52
N SER A 69 -6.96 -14.73 -10.34
CA SER A 69 -7.97 -14.78 -9.31
C SER A 69 -8.48 -13.37 -9.23
N SER A 70 -9.68 -13.14 -9.77
CA SER A 70 -10.46 -11.98 -9.42
C SER A 70 -10.65 -12.12 -7.92
N SER A 71 -9.75 -11.49 -7.17
CA SER A 71 -10.04 -11.05 -5.83
C SER A 71 -11.27 -10.19 -6.02
N GLN A 72 -12.44 -10.80 -5.87
CA GLN A 72 -13.63 -10.07 -5.47
C GLN A 72 -13.19 -9.43 -4.17
N ALA A 73 -12.72 -8.19 -4.27
CA ALA A 73 -12.47 -7.37 -3.11
C ALA A 73 -13.78 -7.43 -2.31
N LYS A 74 -13.76 -8.14 -1.18
CA LYS A 74 -14.85 -8.09 -0.21
C LYS A 74 -15.13 -6.60 -0.04
N GLU A 75 -16.38 -6.18 -0.29
CA GLU A 75 -16.77 -4.81 0.00
C GLU A 75 -16.27 -4.48 1.42
N PRO A 76 -15.47 -3.42 1.59
CA PRO A 76 -14.90 -3.11 2.88
C PRO A 76 -16.05 -2.88 3.86
N LYS A 77 -16.07 -3.72 4.90
CA LYS A 77 -17.19 -3.76 5.85
C LYS A 77 -17.23 -2.50 6.72
N PHE A 78 -16.08 -1.82 6.85
CA PHE A 78 -15.90 -0.57 7.59
C PHE A 78 -15.04 0.40 6.79
N SER A 79 -15.25 1.70 6.97
CA SER A 79 -14.48 2.75 6.32
C SER A 79 -14.21 3.94 7.24
N THR A 80 -12.97 4.43 7.25
CA THR A 80 -12.61 5.71 7.85
C THR A 80 -12.56 6.79 6.76
N ARG A 81 -13.22 7.92 6.96
CA ARG A 81 -13.16 9.07 6.05
C ARG A 81 -12.55 10.28 6.73
N LEU A 82 -11.45 10.78 6.20
CA LEU A 82 -10.84 12.05 6.65
C LEU A 82 -11.31 13.21 5.77
N ILE A 83 -11.71 14.29 6.41
CA ILE A 83 -12.10 15.54 5.78
C ILE A 83 -11.13 16.62 6.27
N ILE A 84 -10.16 16.94 5.43
CA ILE A 84 -9.01 17.75 5.79
C ILE A 84 -9.24 19.17 5.30
N SER A 85 -9.53 20.07 6.24
CA SER A 85 -9.67 21.49 5.96
C SER A 85 -8.30 22.16 5.99
N VAL A 86 -7.91 22.79 4.89
CA VAL A 86 -6.61 23.46 4.78
C VAL A 86 -6.78 24.93 5.15
N ASP A 87 -5.94 25.39 6.07
CA ASP A 87 -5.88 26.78 6.56
C ASP A 87 -4.54 27.44 6.17
N GLU A 88 -4.39 28.72 6.46
CA GLU A 88 -3.13 29.44 6.33
C GLU A 88 -2.12 28.99 7.40
N PRO A 89 -0.81 28.95 7.08
CA PRO A 89 -0.20 29.37 5.81
C PRO A 89 -0.31 28.35 4.65
N LEU A 90 -0.59 27.07 4.89
CA LEU A 90 -0.59 26.01 3.86
C LEU A 90 -1.48 26.33 2.65
N THR A 91 -2.62 27.00 2.84
CA THR A 91 -3.50 27.42 1.72
C THR A 91 -2.85 28.45 0.79
N LYS A 92 -1.95 29.31 1.31
CA LYS A 92 -1.26 30.38 0.57
C LYS A 92 0.11 29.95 0.07
N GLU A 93 0.88 29.35 0.97
CA GLU A 93 2.27 28.96 0.73
C GLU A 93 2.38 27.57 0.13
N GLY A 94 1.31 26.77 0.09
CA GLY A 94 1.39 25.37 -0.30
C GLY A 94 2.31 24.59 0.63
N GLY A 95 2.72 23.41 0.18
CA GLY A 95 3.52 22.50 1.00
C GLY A 95 3.04 21.07 0.82
N ALA A 96 3.13 20.27 1.87
CA ALA A 96 2.79 18.86 1.80
C ALA A 96 2.15 18.35 3.09
N VAL A 97 1.19 17.45 2.91
CA VAL A 97 0.54 16.71 3.98
C VAL A 97 0.81 15.23 3.79
N ILE A 98 1.45 14.61 4.76
CA ILE A 98 1.64 13.16 4.80
C ILE A 98 0.41 12.55 5.49
N ILE A 99 -0.25 11.60 4.84
CA ILE A 99 -1.38 10.86 5.39
C ILE A 99 -0.87 9.46 5.73
N SER A 100 -0.83 9.11 7.02
CA SER A 100 -0.40 7.81 7.53
C SER A 100 -1.55 7.08 8.19
N GLY A 101 -1.87 5.89 7.69
CA GLY A 101 -2.94 5.05 8.21
C GLY A 101 -2.40 3.78 8.88
N ARG A 102 -2.83 3.52 10.12
CA ARG A 102 -2.55 2.27 10.84
C ARG A 102 -3.83 1.47 11.10
N LYS A 103 -3.73 0.15 11.00
CA LYS A 103 -4.85 -0.74 11.29
C LYS A 103 -5.04 -0.91 12.79
N VAL A 104 -6.28 -0.89 13.23
CA VAL A 104 -6.72 -1.30 14.57
C VAL A 104 -7.82 -2.34 14.46
N SER A 105 -8.10 -3.05 15.55
CA SER A 105 -9.21 -4.02 15.55
C SER A 105 -10.54 -3.33 15.24
N ASP A 106 -11.48 -4.06 14.64
CA ASP A 106 -12.81 -3.49 14.35
C ASP A 106 -13.52 -3.00 15.61
N ASP A 107 -13.30 -3.63 16.77
CA ASP A 107 -13.92 -3.24 18.04
C ASP A 107 -13.32 -1.95 18.59
N GLU A 108 -12.01 -1.79 18.53
CA GLU A 108 -11.32 -0.54 18.88
C GLU A 108 -11.78 0.59 17.97
N TRP A 109 -11.84 0.35 16.66
CA TRP A 109 -12.34 1.33 15.70
C TRP A 109 -13.80 1.73 15.97
N ARG A 110 -14.68 0.78 16.28
CA ARG A 110 -16.10 1.06 16.61
C ARG A 110 -16.23 1.96 17.83
N ALA A 111 -15.36 1.80 18.82
CA ALA A 111 -15.35 2.58 20.05
C ALA A 111 -14.95 4.06 19.85
N LEU A 112 -14.33 4.42 18.71
CA LEU A 112 -13.96 5.80 18.41
C LEU A 112 -15.20 6.70 18.28
N ALA A 113 -15.18 7.86 18.89
CA ALA A 113 -16.22 8.88 18.70
C ALA A 113 -16.10 9.49 17.29
N ALA A 114 -17.18 9.50 16.50
CA ALA A 114 -17.20 10.16 15.19
C ALA A 114 -17.76 11.59 15.31
N ASP A 115 -17.33 12.49 14.42
CA ASP A 115 -17.78 13.90 14.44
C ASP A 115 -19.25 14.06 14.01
N SER A 116 -19.73 13.11 13.21
CA SER A 116 -21.12 13.07 12.74
C SER A 116 -21.94 12.15 13.64
N GLY A 117 -23.14 12.61 14.06
CA GLY A 117 -24.19 11.77 14.69
C GLY A 117 -24.57 10.57 13.80
N PRO A 118 -25.48 9.66 14.23
CA PRO A 118 -25.55 8.28 13.77
C PRO A 118 -25.72 8.16 12.25
N GLY A 119 -24.60 8.18 11.54
CA GLY A 119 -24.47 7.79 10.14
C GLY A 119 -24.44 6.28 10.05
N ASP A 120 -24.14 5.76 8.86
CA ASP A 120 -23.88 4.33 8.69
C ASP A 120 -22.84 3.90 9.74
N ALA A 121 -23.19 2.95 10.63
CA ALA A 121 -22.27 2.43 11.64
C ALA A 121 -21.02 1.78 11.01
N ARG A 122 -21.02 1.61 9.69
CA ARG A 122 -19.90 1.14 8.88
C ARG A 122 -18.93 2.24 8.45
N GLU A 123 -19.30 3.52 8.52
CA GLU A 123 -18.43 4.64 8.15
C GLU A 123 -18.27 5.60 9.33
N LYS A 124 -17.03 6.02 9.61
CA LYS A 124 -16.76 7.14 10.52
C LYS A 124 -16.02 8.23 9.78
N ALA A 125 -16.58 9.43 9.82
CA ALA A 125 -15.98 10.63 9.26
C ALA A 125 -15.34 11.48 10.36
N PHE A 126 -14.14 11.98 10.09
CA PHE A 126 -13.38 12.86 10.96
C PHE A 126 -12.98 14.13 10.19
N HIS A 127 -13.32 15.28 10.74
CA HIS A 127 -12.97 16.60 10.24
C HIS A 127 -11.77 17.11 11.01
N ILE A 128 -10.71 17.42 10.28
CA ILE A 128 -9.48 17.94 10.87
C ILE A 128 -9.06 19.21 10.13
N SER A 129 -8.24 20.02 10.78
CA SER A 129 -7.61 21.18 10.17
C SER A 129 -6.10 20.99 10.07
N VAL A 130 -5.51 21.48 8.99
CA VAL A 130 -4.06 21.52 8.77
C VAL A 130 -3.67 22.91 8.28
N SER A 131 -2.70 23.52 8.96
CA SER A 131 -2.24 24.88 8.66
C SER A 131 -0.75 24.94 8.30
N SER A 132 0.09 24.08 8.90
CA SER A 132 1.53 24.09 8.62
C SER A 132 1.86 23.57 7.21
N PRO A 133 2.82 24.18 6.48
CA PRO A 133 3.29 23.71 5.18
C PRO A 133 3.88 22.29 5.22
N ALA A 134 4.28 21.81 6.40
CA ALA A 134 4.78 20.46 6.65
C ALA A 134 3.93 19.80 7.74
N SER A 135 2.88 19.10 7.33
CA SER A 135 1.94 18.44 8.24
C SER A 135 1.88 16.94 8.00
N ILE A 136 1.60 16.18 9.06
CA ILE A 136 1.36 14.75 9.01
C ILE A 136 0.06 14.45 9.73
N VAL A 137 -0.81 13.65 9.11
CA VAL A 137 -2.02 13.10 9.72
C VAL A 137 -1.76 11.62 9.97
N ASP A 138 -1.55 11.25 11.22
CA ASP A 138 -1.39 9.86 11.68
C ASP A 138 -2.71 9.42 12.31
N PHE A 139 -3.36 8.44 11.70
CA PHE A 139 -4.70 8.01 12.10
C PHE A 139 -4.87 6.49 12.01
N VAL A 140 -5.94 6.02 12.63
CA VAL A 140 -6.31 4.60 12.64
C VAL A 140 -7.53 4.30 11.78
N TYR A 141 -7.55 3.10 11.21
CA TYR A 141 -8.67 2.59 10.43
C TYR A 141 -8.89 1.10 10.74
N PRO A 142 -10.09 0.55 10.47
CA PRO A 142 -10.44 -0.79 10.88
C PRO A 142 -9.69 -1.83 10.06
N GLU A 143 -9.20 -2.89 10.70
CA GLU A 143 -8.41 -3.94 10.06
C GLU A 143 -9.15 -4.63 8.90
N SER A 144 -10.48 -4.75 9.01
CA SER A 144 -11.35 -5.33 7.99
C SER A 144 -11.80 -4.34 6.91
N GLY A 145 -11.33 -3.09 6.97
CA GLY A 145 -11.86 -1.98 6.20
C GLY A 145 -10.84 -1.21 5.39
N THR A 146 -11.26 -0.06 4.89
CA THR A 146 -10.44 0.88 4.12
C THR A 146 -10.51 2.28 4.70
N TYR A 147 -9.75 3.20 4.12
CA TYR A 147 -9.91 4.61 4.41
C TYR A 147 -9.94 5.44 3.12
N SER A 148 -10.47 6.65 3.24
CA SER A 148 -10.40 7.68 2.20
C SER A 148 -10.15 9.04 2.84
N PHE A 149 -9.62 9.97 2.07
CA PHE A 149 -9.45 11.35 2.51
C PHE A 149 -9.82 12.32 1.40
N LYS A 150 -10.27 13.51 1.79
CA LYS A 150 -10.48 14.65 0.89
C LYS A 150 -9.89 15.91 1.49
N PHE A 151 -9.35 16.78 0.64
CA PHE A 151 -8.93 18.11 1.00
C PHE A 151 -10.00 19.12 0.61
N GLN A 152 -10.23 20.11 1.45
CA GLN A 152 -11.14 21.22 1.19
C GLN A 152 -10.58 22.51 1.77
N SER A 153 -10.92 23.65 1.16
CA SER A 153 -10.68 24.94 1.79
C SER A 153 -11.54 25.05 3.05
N LEU A 154 -11.13 25.89 4.00
CA LEU A 154 -11.94 26.21 5.16
C LEU A 154 -13.39 26.57 4.78
N PRO A 155 -14.41 26.06 5.49
CA PRO A 155 -15.80 26.41 5.26
C PRO A 155 -16.01 27.93 5.31
N GLY A 156 -16.62 28.49 4.26
CA GLY A 156 -16.84 29.94 4.15
C GLY A 156 -15.65 30.74 3.61
N SER A 157 -14.53 30.10 3.28
CA SER A 157 -13.41 30.76 2.59
C SER A 157 -13.75 31.03 1.12
N ASN A 158 -13.45 32.24 0.65
CA ASN A 158 -13.49 32.62 -0.77
C ASN A 158 -12.16 32.31 -1.49
N ALA A 159 -11.29 31.51 -0.89
CA ALA A 159 -10.02 31.13 -1.50
C ALA A 159 -10.23 30.36 -2.80
N ALA A 160 -9.24 30.44 -3.70
CA ALA A 160 -9.22 29.64 -4.91
C ALA A 160 -9.36 28.14 -4.57
N PRO A 161 -9.94 27.31 -5.46
CA PRO A 161 -10.02 25.88 -5.25
C PRO A 161 -8.64 25.29 -4.98
N LEU A 162 -8.52 24.50 -3.91
CA LEU A 162 -7.29 23.77 -3.61
C LEU A 162 -6.93 22.84 -4.75
N LYS A 163 -5.67 22.92 -5.18
CA LYS A 163 -5.08 21.97 -6.11
C LYS A 163 -4.15 21.07 -5.31
N THR A 164 -4.46 19.79 -5.31
CA THR A 164 -3.69 18.78 -4.58
C THR A 164 -3.28 17.65 -5.52
N ARG A 165 -2.10 17.09 -5.30
CA ARG A 165 -1.59 15.94 -6.04
C ARG A 165 -0.95 14.94 -5.09
N GLU A 166 -1.27 13.66 -5.25
CA GLU A 166 -0.52 12.60 -4.58
C GLU A 166 0.81 12.40 -5.33
N VAL A 167 1.93 12.57 -4.63
CA VAL A 167 3.27 12.60 -5.24
C VAL A 167 4.12 11.42 -4.83
N LEU A 168 3.75 10.73 -3.76
CA LEU A 168 4.40 9.53 -3.26
C LEU A 168 3.41 8.69 -2.44
N THR A 169 3.51 7.37 -2.58
CA THR A 169 2.86 6.40 -1.71
C THR A 169 3.91 5.41 -1.21
N GLY A 170 3.73 4.89 0.01
CA GLY A 170 4.70 3.95 0.57
C GLY A 170 4.37 3.57 2.00
N SER A 171 5.43 3.23 2.74
CA SER A 171 5.42 2.91 4.16
C SER A 171 6.67 3.48 4.81
N ALA A 172 6.64 3.68 6.13
CA ALA A 172 7.78 4.20 6.88
C ALA A 172 7.88 3.53 8.26
N GLU A 173 9.08 3.49 8.82
CA GLU A 173 9.32 3.20 10.23
C GLU A 173 9.84 4.48 10.87
N VAL A 174 9.13 5.02 11.86
CA VAL A 174 9.42 6.34 12.42
C VAL A 174 9.49 6.27 13.94
N ALA A 175 10.33 7.10 14.56
CA ALA A 175 10.26 7.31 15.99
C ALA A 175 9.07 8.22 16.32
N ASP A 176 8.15 7.76 17.16
CA ASP A 176 7.01 8.55 17.60
C ASP A 176 7.50 9.83 18.31
N PRO A 177 7.07 11.04 17.90
CA PRO A 177 7.58 12.26 18.51
C PRO A 177 7.21 12.41 19.98
N GLU A 178 6.17 11.72 20.47
CA GLU A 178 5.70 11.75 21.86
C GLU A 178 6.32 10.65 22.70
N THR A 179 6.24 9.39 22.25
CA THR A 179 6.71 8.23 23.04
C THR A 179 8.17 7.89 22.80
N LYS A 180 8.75 8.38 21.69
CA LYS A 180 10.08 8.01 21.18
C LYS A 180 10.23 6.54 20.82
N GLU A 181 9.14 5.79 20.82
CA GLU A 181 9.12 4.40 20.39
C GLU A 181 9.07 4.31 18.86
N GLN A 182 9.62 3.23 18.31
CA GLN A 182 9.54 3.00 16.88
C GLN A 182 8.13 2.52 16.51
N VAL A 183 7.52 3.17 15.52
CA VAL A 183 6.17 2.89 15.03
C VAL A 183 6.23 2.65 13.52
N SER A 184 5.56 1.58 13.11
CA SER A 184 5.37 1.25 11.70
C SER A 184 4.18 2.00 11.12
N TRP A 185 4.41 2.68 10.00
CA TRP A 185 3.41 3.30 9.15
C TRP A 185 3.28 2.45 7.87
N PRO A 186 2.40 1.44 7.86
CA PRO A 186 2.30 0.49 6.76
C PRO A 186 1.67 1.09 5.51
N SER A 187 1.04 2.26 5.63
CA SER A 187 0.43 2.98 4.52
C SER A 187 0.62 4.48 4.73
N MET A 188 1.34 5.10 3.80
CA MET A 188 1.68 6.50 3.78
C MET A 188 1.41 7.07 2.38
N SER A 189 0.69 8.19 2.31
CA SER A 189 0.48 8.97 1.08
C SER A 189 0.97 10.39 1.30
N VAL A 190 1.75 10.93 0.37
CA VAL A 190 2.25 12.31 0.42
C VAL A 190 1.46 13.14 -0.55
N ILE A 191 0.72 14.11 -0.02
CA ILE A 191 -0.14 14.99 -0.80
C ILE A 191 0.50 16.36 -0.89
N TYR A 192 0.94 16.72 -2.08
CA TYR A 192 1.41 18.06 -2.41
C TYR A 192 0.22 19.00 -2.59
N VAL A 193 0.26 20.13 -1.89
CA VAL A 193 -0.70 21.24 -2.03
C VAL A 193 -0.03 22.31 -2.89
N GLU A 194 -0.55 22.53 -4.11
CA GLU A 194 0.09 23.37 -5.11
C GLU A 194 0.08 24.86 -4.70
N SER A 195 1.24 25.51 -4.82
CA SER A 195 1.40 26.96 -4.65
C SER A 195 2.64 27.48 -5.40
N ALA A 196 2.98 28.76 -5.18
CA ALA A 196 4.21 29.35 -5.70
C ALA A 196 5.45 29.20 -4.77
N THR A 197 5.28 28.85 -3.49
CA THR A 197 6.38 28.85 -2.50
C THR A 197 7.06 27.49 -2.42
N TYR A 198 6.30 26.45 -2.04
CA TYR A 198 6.80 25.08 -1.95
C TYR A 198 6.39 24.31 -3.20
N ASN A 199 7.34 23.63 -3.84
CA ASN A 199 7.09 22.86 -5.06
C ASN A 199 7.02 21.35 -4.79
N GLU A 200 6.69 20.58 -5.83
CA GLU A 200 6.58 19.12 -5.75
C GLU A 200 7.90 18.42 -5.31
N GLY A 201 9.05 18.98 -5.68
CA GLY A 201 10.36 18.46 -5.26
C GLY A 201 10.57 18.64 -3.75
N TRP A 202 10.18 19.80 -3.21
CA TRP A 202 10.20 20.07 -1.78
C TRP A 202 9.29 19.11 -1.01
N ALA A 203 8.10 18.79 -1.54
CA ALA A 203 7.19 17.81 -0.92
C ALA A 203 7.83 16.41 -0.80
N ARG A 204 8.63 16.00 -1.79
CA ARG A 204 9.39 14.74 -1.74
C ARG A 204 10.52 14.79 -0.71
N ILE A 205 11.24 15.91 -0.61
CA ILE A 205 12.27 16.10 0.41
C ILE A 205 11.66 16.05 1.81
N PHE A 206 10.52 16.70 2.03
CA PHE A 206 9.79 16.60 3.29
C PHE A 206 9.47 15.14 3.64
N ALA A 207 8.92 14.39 2.68
CA ALA A 207 8.61 12.97 2.87
C ALA A 207 9.81 12.10 3.25
N SER A 208 11.04 12.50 2.91
CA SER A 208 12.25 11.75 3.26
C SER A 208 13.00 12.26 4.50
N THR A 209 12.57 13.39 5.09
CA THR A 209 13.33 14.07 6.17
C THR A 209 12.50 14.46 7.38
N PHE A 210 11.17 14.30 7.33
CA PHE A 210 10.27 14.73 8.40
C PHE A 210 10.58 14.10 9.77
N ASP A 211 11.04 12.85 9.77
CA ASP A 211 11.34 12.04 10.95
C ASP A 211 12.57 12.58 11.73
N LEU A 212 13.45 13.35 11.08
CA LEU A 212 14.52 14.07 11.76
C LEU A 212 13.97 15.04 12.81
N ALA A 213 12.85 15.71 12.52
CA ALA A 213 12.20 16.62 13.46
C ALA A 213 11.61 15.87 14.67
N PHE A 214 11.21 14.61 14.52
CA PHE A 214 10.62 13.81 15.60
C PHE A 214 11.66 13.41 16.65
N ASN A 215 12.93 13.34 16.25
CA ASN A 215 14.06 13.05 17.11
C ASN A 215 14.69 14.30 17.76
N SER A 216 14.20 15.49 17.41
CA SER A 216 14.67 16.75 17.99
C SER A 216 14.37 16.81 19.50
N GLU A 217 15.31 17.37 20.28
CA GLU A 217 15.09 17.73 21.68
C GLU A 217 14.23 19.00 21.82
N ASP A 218 14.13 19.80 20.76
CA ASP A 218 13.26 20.98 20.74
C ASP A 218 11.79 20.56 20.66
N LYS A 219 11.10 20.64 21.80
CA LYS A 219 9.67 20.34 21.90
C LYS A 219 8.79 21.30 21.09
N ALA A 220 9.29 22.46 20.68
CA ALA A 220 8.58 23.38 19.81
C ALA A 220 8.76 23.04 18.30
N ALA A 221 9.56 22.03 17.97
CA ALA A 221 9.75 21.61 16.58
C ALA A 221 8.49 20.99 15.97
N VAL A 222 7.69 20.30 16.80
CA VAL A 222 6.47 19.60 16.36
C VAL A 222 5.32 19.91 17.31
N SER A 223 4.23 20.46 16.78
CA SER A 223 2.97 20.58 17.50
C SER A 223 2.06 19.39 17.19
N ILE A 224 1.27 18.96 18.18
CA ILE A 224 0.42 17.78 18.09
C ILE A 224 -1.00 18.13 18.49
N GLU A 225 -1.93 17.99 17.55
CA GLU A 225 -3.37 18.15 17.76
C GLU A 225 -4.05 16.79 17.64
N ARG A 226 -4.87 16.40 18.62
CA ARG A 226 -5.52 15.09 18.65
C ARG A 226 -6.97 15.18 18.22
N PHE A 227 -7.42 14.15 17.51
CA PHE A 227 -8.82 13.90 17.20
C PHE A 227 -9.13 12.42 17.51
N PRO A 228 -10.40 12.00 17.57
CA PRO A 228 -10.74 10.68 18.10
C PRO A 228 -10.04 9.50 17.41
N ALA A 229 -9.79 9.58 16.11
CA ALA A 229 -9.12 8.53 15.35
C ALA A 229 -7.61 8.75 15.13
N GLY A 230 -6.99 9.76 15.75
CA GLY A 230 -5.58 10.02 15.51
C GLY A 230 -5.08 11.38 15.95
N ARG A 231 -4.10 11.90 15.21
CA ARG A 231 -3.48 13.18 15.47
C ARG A 231 -2.94 13.83 14.20
N VAL A 232 -2.86 15.16 14.25
CA VAL A 232 -2.15 16.00 13.31
C VAL A 232 -0.83 16.41 13.96
N LEU A 233 0.27 16.10 13.30
CA LEU A 233 1.61 16.55 13.65
C LEU A 233 1.97 17.68 12.68
N SER A 234 2.37 18.83 13.19
CA SER A 234 2.76 19.97 12.35
C SER A 234 4.15 20.43 12.74
N LEU A 235 5.04 20.51 11.75
CA LEU A 235 6.36 21.08 11.98
C LEU A 235 6.23 22.60 12.08
N SER A 236 6.97 23.19 13.03
CA SER A 236 7.10 24.64 13.11
C SER A 236 7.94 25.19 11.96
N GLN A 237 7.85 26.50 11.69
CA GLN A 237 8.62 27.11 10.60
C GLN A 237 10.13 26.95 10.79
N SER A 238 10.63 27.05 12.03
CA SER A 238 12.04 26.81 12.35
C SER A 238 12.43 25.35 12.10
N ALA A 239 11.58 24.39 12.45
CA ALA A 239 11.80 22.98 12.17
C ALA A 239 11.80 22.69 10.66
N ILE A 240 10.86 23.27 9.90
CA ILE A 240 10.84 23.16 8.44
C ILE A 240 12.17 23.63 7.86
N VAL A 241 12.60 24.84 8.23
CA VAL A 241 13.86 25.40 7.74
C VAL A 241 15.04 24.54 8.15
N THR A 242 15.01 23.90 9.31
CA THR A 242 16.15 23.13 9.84
C THR A 242 16.25 21.74 9.23
N PHE A 243 15.14 21.02 9.15
CA PHE A 243 15.12 19.59 8.83
C PHE A 243 14.70 19.28 7.40
N VAL A 244 13.86 20.11 6.77
CA VAL A 244 13.37 19.88 5.40
C VAL A 244 14.34 20.50 4.40
N ARG A 245 15.43 19.79 4.13
CA ARG A 245 16.48 20.21 3.19
C ARG A 245 16.91 19.05 2.31
N ASP A 246 17.28 19.38 1.09
CA ASP A 246 17.99 18.45 0.22
C ASP A 246 19.30 18.06 0.91
N SER A 247 19.53 16.76 1.09
CA SER A 247 20.75 16.24 1.68
C SER A 247 21.94 16.63 0.81
N LYS A 248 22.74 17.59 1.28
CA LYS A 248 24.01 17.97 0.64
C LYS A 248 25.08 16.90 0.83
#